data_AF-A0A8J8PKF6-F1
#
_entry.id   AF-A0A8J8PKF6-F1
#
_cell.length_a   1.000
_cell.length_b   1.000
_cell.length_c   1.000
_cell.angle_alpha   90.00
_cell.angle_beta   90.00
_cell.angle_gamma   90.00
#
_symmetry.space_group_name_H-M   'P 1'
#
loop_
_entity.id
_entity.type
_entity.pdbx_description
1 polymer ?
#
loop_
_entity_poly.entity_id
_entity_poly.type
_entity_poly.pdbx_seq_one_letter_code
_entity_poly.pdbx_strand_id
1 'polypeptide(L)'
;MPLFGKKVKVVHHIDHLHINMKMAIKTILDSYLPDIIRGYGLKYADPKWGEPIFIPYGYLDGEYKDPMEAFSKILEELNERKSDGLPKFKEWYPNNQFYDVYRFVQYSVPGTEEGYTPGIAADPLMSYNYFKEGLEEVKAELQGRVIVANPLLSSITNFIFLDPIMPKRNEIIDAYVWFNKYFHEEYDKDKMYDEKLGRHYMNLIFDFLESFGKDRRTSKIDDGDVLLIPSIIWPKNKVFDCNNSIQECWRNSYLFKSSMFHEIEALPVILNNVLIDNIVNNYANRFKKIIIIGNKKMPQLDRCEDCPKSLKSLKIVKENQYSKVFMP
;
A
#
# COMPACT_ATOMS: atom_id res chain seq x y z
N MET A 1 33.38 5.61 -13.38
CA MET A 1 33.27 5.11 -14.77
C MET A 1 33.74 3.66 -14.78
N PRO A 2 32.91 2.67 -15.13
CA PRO A 2 33.40 1.32 -15.31
C PRO A 2 34.17 1.26 -16.63
N LEU A 3 35.49 1.09 -16.54
CA LEU A 3 36.31 0.67 -17.67
C LEU A 3 35.92 -0.78 -18.01
N PHE A 4 35.56 -1.05 -19.27
CA PHE A 4 35.08 -2.32 -19.83
C PHE A 4 33.57 -2.65 -19.69
N GLY A 5 32.69 -1.65 -19.80
CA GLY A 5 31.26 -1.90 -20.00
C GLY A 5 30.94 -2.36 -21.44
N LYS A 6 30.25 -3.49 -21.59
CA LYS A 6 29.53 -3.81 -22.85
C LYS A 6 28.75 -2.57 -23.29
N LYS A 7 28.80 -2.20 -24.58
CA LYS A 7 27.88 -1.19 -25.12
C LYS A 7 26.45 -1.68 -24.86
N VAL A 8 25.77 -1.05 -23.92
CA VAL A 8 24.36 -1.30 -23.65
C VAL A 8 23.59 -0.83 -24.87
N LYS A 9 22.75 -1.71 -25.44
CA LYS A 9 21.94 -1.34 -26.60
C LYS A 9 20.99 -0.21 -26.21
N VAL A 10 20.78 0.70 -27.14
CA VAL A 10 19.91 1.84 -26.91
C VAL A 10 18.52 1.47 -27.36
N VAL A 11 17.57 1.53 -26.43
CA VAL A 11 16.18 1.17 -26.66
C VAL A 11 15.34 2.38 -26.27
N HIS A 12 14.78 3.08 -27.26
CA HIS A 12 14.08 4.35 -27.07
C HIS A 12 12.59 4.22 -26.69
N HIS A 13 12.03 3.02 -26.73
CA HIS A 13 10.63 2.79 -26.36
C HIS A 13 10.41 1.36 -25.88
N ILE A 14 9.45 1.17 -24.97
CA ILE A 14 9.10 -0.15 -24.43
C ILE A 14 8.65 -1.12 -25.54
N ASP A 15 8.10 -0.60 -26.63
CA ASP A 15 7.65 -1.39 -27.80
C ASP A 15 8.79 -2.03 -28.60
N HIS A 16 10.02 -1.57 -28.39
CA HIS A 16 11.21 -2.15 -29.01
C HIS A 16 11.84 -3.27 -28.18
N LEU A 17 11.31 -3.52 -26.97
CA LEU A 17 11.70 -4.68 -26.17
C LEU A 17 10.99 -5.93 -26.67
N HIS A 18 11.54 -7.09 -26.32
CA HIS A 18 10.88 -8.37 -26.52
C HIS A 18 9.49 -8.38 -25.87
N ILE A 19 8.51 -9.00 -26.54
CA ILE A 19 7.10 -8.96 -26.15
C ILE A 19 6.87 -9.37 -24.69
N ASN A 20 7.58 -10.41 -24.23
CA ASN A 20 7.50 -10.88 -22.85
C ASN A 20 8.06 -9.89 -21.83
N MET A 21 9.08 -9.09 -22.20
CA MET A 21 9.60 -8.03 -21.34
C MET A 21 8.64 -6.83 -21.29
N LYS A 22 8.09 -6.41 -22.45
CA LYS A 22 7.04 -5.38 -22.48
C LYS A 22 5.85 -5.78 -21.60
N MET A 23 5.39 -7.03 -21.74
CA MET A 23 4.28 -7.59 -20.97
C MET A 23 4.62 -7.66 -19.47
N ALA A 24 5.84 -8.06 -19.11
CA ALA A 24 6.27 -8.11 -17.73
C ALA A 24 6.28 -6.73 -17.07
N ILE A 25 6.89 -5.73 -17.73
CA ILE A 25 6.93 -4.34 -17.25
C ILE A 25 5.51 -3.81 -17.06
N LYS A 26 4.64 -3.90 -18.07
CA LYS A 26 3.25 -3.42 -17.95
C LYS A 26 2.50 -4.10 -16.79
N THR A 27 2.63 -5.41 -16.67
CA THR A 27 1.96 -6.18 -15.63
C THR A 27 2.38 -5.76 -14.22
N ILE A 28 3.68 -5.57 -13.96
CA ILE A 28 4.16 -5.16 -12.62
C ILE A 28 3.84 -3.70 -12.30
N LEU A 29 3.76 -2.83 -13.31
CA LEU A 29 3.31 -1.44 -13.16
C LEU A 29 1.84 -1.35 -12.72
N ASP A 30 1.01 -2.32 -13.06
CA ASP A 30 -0.41 -2.35 -12.69
C ASP A 30 -0.69 -3.21 -11.45
N SER A 31 0.25 -4.08 -11.07
CA SER A 31 0.05 -5.05 -9.97
C SER A 31 0.63 -4.61 -8.63
N TYR A 32 1.05 -3.35 -8.49
CA TYR A 32 1.43 -2.79 -7.18
C TYR A 32 0.19 -2.52 -6.32
N LEU A 33 0.31 -2.68 -5.00
CA LEU A 33 -0.80 -2.57 -4.05
C LEU A 33 -0.59 -1.41 -3.05
N PRO A 34 -0.66 -0.15 -3.50
CA PRO A 34 -0.29 1.03 -2.71
C PRO A 34 -1.22 1.25 -1.50
N ASP A 35 -2.50 0.89 -1.61
CA ASP A 35 -3.46 1.02 -0.52
C ASP A 35 -3.27 -0.09 0.52
N ILE A 36 -2.96 -1.32 0.10
CA ILE A 36 -2.69 -2.43 1.01
C ILE A 36 -1.43 -2.15 1.83
N ILE A 37 -0.34 -1.67 1.23
CA ILE A 37 0.86 -1.29 1.99
C ILE A 37 0.58 -0.15 2.98
N ARG A 38 -0.27 0.82 2.61
CA ARG A 38 -0.73 1.89 3.49
C ARG A 38 -1.48 1.31 4.68
N GLY A 39 -2.21 0.21 4.49
CA GLY A 39 -2.87 -0.59 5.52
C GLY A 39 -1.94 -1.06 6.65
N TYR A 40 -0.63 -1.12 6.40
CA TYR A 40 0.40 -1.51 7.38
C TYR A 40 1.27 -0.32 7.84
N GLY A 41 0.88 0.91 7.54
CA GLY A 41 1.69 2.10 7.83
C GLY A 41 2.93 2.19 6.96
N LEU A 42 2.91 1.63 5.76
CA LEU A 42 4.04 1.68 4.83
C LEU A 42 3.70 2.56 3.63
N LYS A 43 4.72 3.10 2.96
CA LYS A 43 4.57 3.81 1.69
C LYS A 43 5.79 3.60 0.80
N TYR A 44 5.62 3.66 -0.52
CA TYR A 44 6.77 3.74 -1.43
C TYR A 44 7.42 5.12 -1.30
N ALA A 45 8.76 5.15 -1.32
CA ALA A 45 9.51 6.37 -1.17
C ALA A 45 9.44 7.22 -2.43
N ASP A 46 8.88 8.42 -2.30
CA ASP A 46 8.81 9.36 -3.42
C ASP A 46 10.22 9.87 -3.76
N PRO A 47 10.66 9.80 -5.02
CA PRO A 47 11.93 10.37 -5.42
C PRO A 47 11.90 11.90 -5.32
N LYS A 48 12.95 12.52 -4.75
CA LYS A 48 13.06 14.00 -4.66
C LYS A 48 13.68 14.63 -5.90
N TRP A 49 14.71 13.98 -6.47
CA TRP A 49 15.47 14.48 -7.62
C TRP A 49 15.96 13.33 -8.48
N GLY A 50 15.42 13.22 -9.70
CA GLY A 50 15.69 12.07 -10.56
C GLY A 50 15.26 10.75 -9.92
N GLU A 51 15.56 9.63 -10.58
CA GLU A 51 15.29 8.29 -10.05
C GLU A 51 16.58 7.61 -9.61
N PRO A 52 16.81 7.42 -8.29
CA PRO A 52 18.04 6.80 -7.79
C PRO A 52 18.24 5.35 -8.25
N ILE A 53 17.15 4.61 -8.39
CA ILE A 53 17.15 3.22 -8.86
C ILE A 53 16.46 3.22 -10.22
N PHE A 54 17.26 3.35 -11.28
CA PHE A 54 16.78 3.43 -12.65
C PHE A 54 17.40 2.34 -13.53
N ILE A 55 16.55 1.57 -14.21
CA ILE A 55 16.94 0.50 -15.13
C ILE A 55 16.60 0.95 -16.56
N PRO A 56 17.60 1.37 -17.35
CA PRO A 56 17.39 1.67 -18.77
C PRO A 56 16.90 0.44 -19.52
N TYR A 57 16.01 0.63 -20.50
CA TYR A 57 15.48 -0.48 -21.32
C TYR A 57 16.58 -1.28 -22.03
N GLY A 58 17.72 -0.66 -22.35
CA GLY A 58 18.87 -1.35 -22.91
C GLY A 58 19.41 -2.52 -22.09
N TYR A 59 19.25 -2.48 -20.77
CA TYR A 59 19.62 -3.57 -19.86
C TYR A 59 18.55 -4.67 -19.75
N LEU A 60 17.35 -4.38 -20.24
CA LEU A 60 16.21 -5.29 -20.31
C LEU A 60 16.03 -5.89 -21.72
N ASP A 61 16.89 -5.51 -22.67
CA ASP A 61 16.90 -6.09 -24.02
C ASP A 61 17.43 -7.54 -24.00
N GLY A 62 16.76 -8.42 -24.73
CA GLY A 62 17.08 -9.85 -24.76
C GLY A 62 15.91 -10.68 -25.29
N GLU A 63 16.10 -12.00 -25.37
CA GLU A 63 15.03 -12.95 -25.69
C GLU A 63 14.57 -13.66 -24.41
N TYR A 64 13.26 -13.73 -24.20
CA TYR A 64 12.67 -14.32 -22.99
C TYR A 64 11.56 -15.28 -23.38
N LYS A 65 11.51 -16.47 -22.77
CA LYS A 65 10.52 -17.50 -23.08
C LYS A 65 9.12 -17.10 -22.63
N ASP A 66 9.01 -16.46 -21.47
CA ASP A 66 7.75 -16.02 -20.90
C ASP A 66 7.91 -14.75 -20.05
N PRO A 67 6.80 -14.10 -19.63
CA PRO A 67 6.87 -12.90 -18.79
C PRO A 67 7.50 -13.10 -17.41
N MET A 68 7.51 -14.33 -16.87
CA MET A 68 8.13 -14.63 -15.58
C MET A 68 9.66 -14.64 -15.67
N GLU A 69 10.22 -15.18 -16.76
CA GLU A 69 11.66 -15.09 -17.06
C GLU A 69 12.09 -13.63 -17.26
N ALA A 70 11.30 -12.84 -17.99
CA ALA A 70 11.56 -11.41 -18.16
C ALA A 70 11.49 -10.64 -16.82
N PHE A 71 10.50 -10.95 -15.96
CA PHE A 71 10.42 -10.37 -14.63
C PHE A 71 11.64 -10.73 -13.75
N SER A 72 12.15 -11.96 -13.87
CA SER A 72 13.37 -12.38 -13.16
C SER A 72 14.56 -11.51 -13.55
N LYS A 73 14.68 -11.14 -14.84
CA LYS A 73 15.70 -10.19 -15.30
C LYS A 73 15.51 -8.79 -14.74
N ILE A 74 14.27 -8.29 -14.62
CA ILE A 74 13.99 -7.00 -13.95
C ILE A 74 14.49 -7.02 -12.50
N LEU A 75 14.24 -8.10 -11.76
CA LEU A 75 14.71 -8.24 -10.37
C LEU A 75 16.24 -8.33 -10.26
N GLU A 76 16.89 -9.00 -11.21
CA GLU A 76 18.36 -9.03 -11.31
C GLU A 76 18.93 -7.62 -11.48
N GLU A 77 18.44 -6.86 -12.46
CA GLU A 77 18.91 -5.49 -12.72
C GLU A 77 18.59 -4.53 -11.56
N LEU A 78 17.45 -4.72 -10.89
CA LEU A 78 17.09 -4.01 -9.66
C LEU A 78 18.13 -4.28 -8.56
N ASN A 79 18.50 -5.54 -8.34
CA ASN A 79 19.46 -5.92 -7.31
C ASN A 79 20.84 -5.32 -7.54
N GLU A 80 21.27 -5.16 -8.79
CA GLU A 80 22.52 -4.47 -9.12
C GLU A 80 22.47 -2.99 -8.76
N ARG A 81 21.38 -2.29 -9.13
CA ARG A 81 21.25 -0.83 -8.99
C ARG A 81 20.83 -0.36 -7.62
N LYS A 82 20.13 -1.20 -6.84
CA LYS A 82 19.67 -0.81 -5.50
C LYS A 82 20.82 -0.51 -4.55
N SER A 83 22.00 -1.11 -4.79
CA SER A 83 23.22 -0.85 -4.02
C SER A 83 23.63 0.63 -4.06
N ASP A 84 23.51 1.27 -5.23
CA ASP A 84 23.83 2.68 -5.46
C ASP A 84 22.65 3.62 -5.18
N GLY A 85 21.42 3.17 -5.46
CA GLY A 85 20.23 4.01 -5.33
C GLY A 85 19.65 4.12 -3.91
N LEU A 86 19.69 3.04 -3.11
CA LEU A 86 19.18 3.07 -1.73
C LEU A 86 19.89 4.09 -0.82
N PRO A 87 21.22 4.29 -0.90
CA PRO A 87 21.89 5.37 -0.16
C PRO A 87 21.28 6.76 -0.39
N LYS A 88 20.90 7.11 -1.62
CA LYS A 88 20.26 8.40 -1.92
C LYS A 88 18.88 8.52 -1.28
N PHE A 89 18.09 7.45 -1.31
CA PHE A 89 16.81 7.43 -0.58
C PHE A 89 17.02 7.60 0.93
N LYS A 90 18.06 6.99 1.51
CA LYS A 90 18.41 7.18 2.94
C LYS A 90 18.84 8.61 3.26
N GLU A 91 19.53 9.30 2.36
CA GLU A 91 19.83 10.73 2.53
C GLU A 91 18.54 11.56 2.56
N TRP A 92 17.55 11.21 1.73
CA TRP A 92 16.27 11.93 1.66
C TRP A 92 15.33 11.64 2.83
N TYR A 93 15.41 10.43 3.38
CA TYR A 93 14.55 9.92 4.45
C TYR A 93 15.40 9.27 5.56
N PRO A 94 16.19 10.07 6.31
CA PRO A 94 17.23 9.54 7.22
C PRO A 94 16.69 8.75 8.41
N ASN A 95 15.41 8.95 8.76
CA ASN A 95 14.77 8.30 9.90
C ASN A 95 13.86 7.13 9.49
N ASN A 96 13.80 6.81 8.19
CA ASN A 96 12.89 5.78 7.67
C ASN A 96 13.63 4.46 7.48
N GLN A 97 12.95 3.37 7.82
CA GLN A 97 13.41 2.03 7.49
C GLN A 97 12.93 1.69 6.09
N PHE A 98 13.85 1.17 5.26
CA PHE A 98 13.56 0.72 3.90
C PHE A 98 13.46 -0.81 3.84
N TYR A 99 12.61 -1.31 2.97
CA TYR A 99 12.35 -2.73 2.77
C TYR A 99 12.57 -3.11 1.30
N ASP A 100 12.92 -4.37 1.07
CA ASP A 100 13.24 -4.94 -0.25
C ASP A 100 11.95 -5.29 -1.04
N VAL A 101 11.04 -4.33 -1.10
CA VAL A 101 9.80 -4.36 -1.88
C VAL A 101 9.73 -3.04 -2.61
N TYR A 102 9.46 -3.07 -3.91
CA TYR A 102 9.56 -1.89 -4.75
C TYR A 102 8.24 -1.62 -5.46
N ARG A 103 8.01 -0.37 -5.82
CA ARG A 103 7.05 0.01 -6.84
C ARG A 103 7.84 0.34 -8.10
N PHE A 104 7.47 -0.26 -9.22
CA PHE A 104 8.03 0.13 -10.50
C PHE A 104 7.22 1.27 -11.10
N VAL A 105 7.89 2.18 -11.80
CA VAL A 105 7.28 3.25 -12.58
C VAL A 105 8.00 3.40 -13.91
N GLN A 106 7.30 3.85 -14.95
CA GLN A 106 7.97 4.25 -16.19
C GLN A 106 8.71 5.56 -15.97
N TYR A 107 9.95 5.63 -16.44
CA TYR A 107 10.77 6.83 -16.27
C TYR A 107 11.68 7.07 -17.48
N SER A 108 12.16 8.30 -17.63
CA SER A 108 13.16 8.66 -18.63
C SER A 108 14.12 9.70 -18.07
N VAL A 109 15.42 9.46 -18.27
CA VAL A 109 16.49 10.37 -17.86
C VAL A 109 16.82 11.30 -19.03
N PRO A 110 16.62 12.63 -18.91
CA PRO A 110 17.03 13.58 -19.93
C PRO A 110 18.55 13.84 -19.89
N GLY A 111 19.12 14.26 -21.02
CA GLY A 111 20.51 14.76 -21.08
C GLY A 111 21.59 13.69 -21.25
N THR A 112 21.23 12.51 -21.76
CA THR A 112 22.22 11.52 -22.24
C THR A 112 22.76 11.91 -23.61
N GLU A 113 23.86 11.30 -24.07
CA GLU A 113 24.45 11.57 -25.40
C GLU A 113 23.43 11.45 -26.56
N GLU A 114 22.33 10.73 -26.32
CA GLU A 114 21.24 10.44 -27.26
C GLU A 114 19.94 11.22 -26.95
N GLY A 115 20.00 12.23 -26.08
CA GLY A 115 18.87 13.10 -25.73
C GLY A 115 18.10 12.63 -24.50
N TYR A 116 17.50 11.44 -24.53
CA TYR A 116 16.85 10.83 -23.37
C TYR A 116 17.06 9.31 -23.33
N THR A 117 17.20 8.77 -22.13
CA THR A 117 17.28 7.31 -21.90
C THR A 117 16.03 6.85 -21.17
N PRO A 118 15.13 6.10 -21.83
CA PRO A 118 13.93 5.56 -21.20
C PRO A 118 14.18 4.23 -20.51
N GLY A 119 13.33 3.93 -19.53
CA GLY A 119 13.46 2.75 -18.69
C GLY A 119 12.35 2.63 -17.66
N ILE A 120 12.60 1.83 -16.65
CA ILE A 120 11.79 1.76 -15.43
C ILE A 120 12.60 2.26 -14.25
N ALA A 121 11.93 2.93 -13.31
CA ALA A 121 12.48 3.22 -12.01
C ALA A 121 11.82 2.36 -10.93
N ALA A 122 12.48 2.24 -9.78
CA ALA A 122 12.00 1.43 -8.67
C ALA A 122 12.07 2.21 -7.34
N ASP A 123 10.90 2.47 -6.76
CA ASP A 123 10.75 3.17 -5.50
C ASP A 123 10.71 2.17 -4.34
N PRO A 124 11.65 2.21 -3.39
CA PRO A 124 11.66 1.27 -2.27
C PRO A 124 10.52 1.57 -1.30
N LEU A 125 9.96 0.51 -0.71
CA LEU A 125 9.00 0.60 0.37
C LEU A 125 9.68 1.10 1.65
N MET A 126 9.00 1.96 2.40
CA MET A 126 9.49 2.48 3.68
C MET A 126 8.39 2.63 4.73
N SER A 127 8.78 2.72 6.00
CA SER A 127 7.88 3.05 7.10
C SER A 127 7.31 4.47 6.97
N TYR A 128 6.05 4.68 7.36
CA TYR A 128 5.42 5.99 7.31
C TYR A 128 4.34 6.18 8.37
N ASN A 129 4.41 7.30 9.09
CA ASN A 129 3.42 7.64 10.11
C ASN A 129 2.29 8.49 9.54
N TYR A 130 1.21 7.85 9.08
CA TYR A 130 0.00 8.56 8.64
C TYR A 130 -0.79 9.20 9.79
N PHE A 131 -0.46 8.88 11.04
CA PHE A 131 -1.23 9.22 12.24
C PHE A 131 -0.42 10.01 13.26
N LYS A 132 0.61 10.74 12.81
CA LYS A 132 1.59 11.41 13.67
C LYS A 132 0.91 12.35 14.67
N GLU A 133 0.03 13.21 14.17
CA GLU A 133 -0.69 14.19 14.98
C GLU A 133 -1.61 13.51 15.99
N GLY A 134 -2.37 12.49 15.55
CA GLY A 134 -3.27 11.72 16.43
C GLY A 134 -2.54 10.97 17.55
N LEU A 135 -1.35 10.40 17.25
CA LEU A 135 -0.51 9.74 18.25
C LEU A 135 0.08 10.72 19.28
N GLU A 136 0.54 11.90 18.84
CA GLU A 136 1.06 12.92 19.77
C GLU A 136 -0.02 13.44 20.72
N GLU A 137 -1.27 13.62 20.25
CA GLU A 137 -2.39 14.08 21.09
C GLU A 137 -2.78 13.11 22.23
N VAL A 138 -2.45 11.83 22.09
CA VAL A 138 -2.84 10.75 23.02
C VAL A 138 -1.67 10.01 23.64
N LYS A 139 -0.45 10.55 23.52
CA LYS A 139 0.79 9.90 24.00
C LYS A 139 0.76 9.56 25.50
N ALA A 140 0.14 10.41 26.31
CA ALA A 140 0.01 10.18 27.76
C ALA A 140 -1.01 9.08 28.09
N GLU A 141 -1.94 8.81 27.18
CA GLU A 141 -3.01 7.83 27.32
C GLU A 141 -2.60 6.44 26.83
N LEU A 142 -1.57 6.33 25.98
CA LEU A 142 -1.01 5.08 25.46
C LEU A 142 -0.07 4.38 26.47
N GLN A 143 -0.56 4.12 27.67
CA GLN A 143 0.17 3.43 28.74
C GLN A 143 -0.42 2.03 28.99
N GLY A 144 0.45 1.08 29.37
CA GLY A 144 0.07 -0.31 29.64
C GLY A 144 -0.03 -1.17 28.39
N ARG A 145 -0.88 -2.21 28.43
CA ARG A 145 -1.10 -3.13 27.31
C ARG A 145 -2.02 -2.49 26.26
N VAL A 146 -1.42 -2.02 25.16
CA VAL A 146 -2.12 -1.44 24.01
C VAL A 146 -2.35 -2.52 22.94
N ILE A 147 -3.59 -2.64 22.47
CA ILE A 147 -3.95 -3.47 21.31
C ILE A 147 -4.51 -2.56 20.22
N VAL A 148 -3.96 -2.67 19.01
CA VAL A 148 -4.39 -1.88 17.86
C VAL A 148 -5.40 -2.68 17.02
N ALA A 149 -6.50 -2.05 16.63
CA ALA A 149 -7.60 -2.69 15.91
C ALA A 149 -7.27 -3.06 14.44
N ASN A 150 -6.14 -2.61 13.90
CA ASN A 150 -5.68 -2.85 12.53
C ASN A 150 -4.15 -2.60 12.41
N PRO A 151 -3.49 -3.00 11.31
CA PRO A 151 -2.04 -2.91 11.18
C PRO A 151 -1.50 -1.51 10.82
N LEU A 152 -2.33 -0.46 10.78
CA LEU A 152 -1.95 0.87 10.26
C LEU A 152 -0.77 1.53 11.00
N LEU A 153 -0.49 1.11 12.23
CA LEU A 153 0.63 1.61 13.04
C LEU A 153 1.77 0.60 13.18
N SER A 154 1.70 -0.53 12.48
CA SER A 154 2.64 -1.63 12.66
C SER A 154 4.07 -1.26 12.29
N SER A 155 4.27 -0.33 11.35
CA SER A 155 5.61 0.10 10.93
C SER A 155 6.31 1.13 11.82
N ILE A 156 5.58 1.71 12.77
CA ILE A 156 6.04 2.84 13.60
C ILE A 156 5.88 2.60 15.10
N THR A 157 5.21 1.51 15.49
CA THR A 157 4.99 1.13 16.88
C THR A 157 5.27 -0.36 17.06
N ASN A 158 5.55 -0.77 18.30
CA ASN A 158 5.71 -2.17 18.69
C ASN A 158 4.43 -2.79 19.29
N PHE A 159 3.27 -2.13 19.13
CA PHE A 159 2.03 -2.63 19.68
C PHE A 159 1.57 -3.92 19.00
N ILE A 160 0.83 -4.74 19.75
CA ILE A 160 0.10 -5.89 19.22
C ILE A 160 -1.06 -5.36 18.39
N PHE A 161 -1.36 -5.99 17.26
CA PHE A 161 -2.45 -5.55 16.38
C PHE A 161 -3.27 -6.71 15.83
N LEU A 162 -4.56 -6.46 15.64
CA LEU A 162 -5.44 -7.31 14.83
C LEU A 162 -5.18 -7.05 13.35
N ASP A 163 -5.19 -8.09 12.52
CA ASP A 163 -5.01 -7.95 11.07
C ASP A 163 -6.25 -8.42 10.30
N PRO A 164 -7.15 -7.49 9.93
CA PRO A 164 -8.32 -7.81 9.11
C PRO A 164 -7.98 -7.87 7.60
N ILE A 165 -6.77 -7.51 7.19
CA ILE A 165 -6.36 -7.43 5.78
C ILE A 165 -5.82 -8.79 5.32
N MET A 166 -4.90 -9.38 6.08
CA MET A 166 -4.22 -10.63 5.69
C MET A 166 -5.18 -11.81 5.41
N PRO A 167 -6.25 -12.04 6.20
CA PRO A 167 -7.23 -13.10 5.90
C PRO A 167 -7.93 -12.93 4.54
N LYS A 168 -7.93 -11.71 3.98
CA LYS A 168 -8.51 -11.39 2.67
C LYS A 168 -7.50 -11.42 1.52
N ARG A 169 -6.25 -11.89 1.73
CA ARG A 169 -5.19 -11.94 0.72
C ARG A 169 -5.68 -12.42 -0.66
N ASN A 170 -6.30 -13.59 -0.72
CA ASN A 170 -6.76 -14.16 -2.00
C ASN A 170 -7.87 -13.31 -2.64
N GLU A 171 -8.84 -12.85 -1.86
CA GLU A 171 -9.92 -11.98 -2.34
C GLU A 171 -9.37 -10.66 -2.92
N ILE A 172 -8.38 -10.05 -2.25
CA ILE A 172 -7.71 -8.83 -2.71
C ILE A 172 -7.00 -9.09 -4.03
N ILE A 173 -6.17 -10.13 -4.10
CA ILE A 173 -5.41 -10.47 -5.31
C ILE A 173 -6.38 -10.76 -6.47
N ASP A 174 -7.41 -11.57 -6.24
CA ASP A 174 -8.41 -11.91 -7.27
C ASP A 174 -9.13 -10.65 -7.76
N ALA A 175 -9.49 -9.73 -6.87
CA ALA A 175 -10.13 -8.48 -7.24
C ALA A 175 -9.20 -7.60 -8.10
N TYR A 176 -7.93 -7.42 -7.73
CA TYR A 176 -6.98 -6.63 -8.52
C TYR A 176 -6.63 -7.27 -9.86
N VAL A 177 -6.45 -8.60 -9.92
CA VAL A 177 -6.24 -9.32 -11.20
C VAL A 177 -7.43 -9.11 -12.13
N TRP A 178 -8.65 -9.32 -11.61
CA TRP A 178 -9.87 -9.08 -12.38
C TRP A 178 -9.94 -7.65 -12.88
N PHE A 179 -9.65 -6.70 -11.99
CA PHE A 179 -9.74 -5.27 -12.27
C PHE A 179 -8.76 -4.84 -13.37
N ASN A 180 -7.49 -5.25 -13.26
CA ASN A 180 -6.47 -4.95 -14.24
C ASN A 180 -6.78 -5.61 -15.59
N LYS A 181 -7.21 -6.88 -15.59
CA LYS A 181 -7.65 -7.57 -16.80
C LYS A 181 -8.78 -6.81 -17.49
N TYR A 182 -9.83 -6.47 -16.74
CA TYR A 182 -10.98 -5.73 -17.27
C TYR A 182 -10.56 -4.38 -17.86
N PHE A 183 -9.71 -3.63 -17.16
CA PHE A 183 -9.18 -2.37 -17.67
C PHE A 183 -8.44 -2.55 -19.01
N HIS A 184 -7.57 -3.55 -19.10
CA HIS A 184 -6.80 -3.83 -20.31
C HIS A 184 -7.64 -4.34 -21.47
N GLU A 185 -8.67 -5.14 -21.21
CA GLU A 185 -9.55 -5.69 -22.25
C GLU A 185 -10.46 -4.64 -22.88
N GLU A 186 -11.00 -3.74 -22.04
CA GLU A 186 -12.03 -2.77 -22.41
C GLU A 186 -11.46 -1.39 -22.76
N TYR A 187 -10.34 -0.97 -22.17
CA TYR A 187 -9.86 0.43 -22.24
C TYR A 187 -8.41 0.60 -22.72
N ASP A 188 -7.50 -0.36 -22.48
CA ASP A 188 -6.14 -0.25 -23.01
C ASP A 188 -6.06 -0.71 -24.47
N LYS A 189 -5.31 0.05 -25.29
CA LYS A 189 -5.11 -0.26 -26.71
C LYS A 189 -4.19 -1.46 -26.90
N ASP A 190 -3.23 -1.64 -26.00
CA ASP A 190 -2.22 -2.68 -26.12
C ASP A 190 -2.65 -4.02 -25.54
N LYS A 191 -3.70 -4.05 -24.70
CA LYS A 191 -4.28 -5.26 -24.08
C LYS A 191 -3.24 -6.19 -23.44
N MET A 192 -2.25 -5.62 -22.76
CA MET A 192 -1.12 -6.39 -22.20
C MET A 192 -1.21 -6.49 -20.69
N TYR A 193 -1.64 -7.66 -20.22
CA TYR A 193 -1.63 -8.01 -18.81
C TYR A 193 -1.45 -9.53 -18.66
N ASP A 194 -0.43 -9.97 -17.93
CA ASP A 194 -0.22 -11.38 -17.62
C ASP A 194 -0.73 -11.70 -16.20
N GLU A 195 -1.84 -12.44 -16.12
CA GLU A 195 -2.46 -12.75 -14.81
C GLU A 195 -1.53 -13.52 -13.88
N LYS A 196 -0.71 -14.43 -14.41
CA LYS A 196 0.18 -15.28 -13.61
C LYS A 196 1.26 -14.45 -12.95
N LEU A 197 1.91 -13.57 -13.70
CA LEU A 197 2.90 -12.62 -13.21
C LEU A 197 2.27 -11.60 -12.27
N GLY A 198 1.09 -11.06 -12.59
CA GLY A 198 0.38 -10.12 -11.72
C GLY A 198 0.10 -10.72 -10.34
N ARG A 199 -0.40 -11.97 -10.30
CA ARG A 199 -0.57 -12.74 -9.06
C ARG A 199 0.75 -12.97 -8.35
N HIS A 200 1.79 -13.38 -9.07
CA HIS A 200 3.10 -13.61 -8.48
C HIS A 200 3.63 -12.34 -7.79
N TYR A 201 3.58 -11.21 -8.49
CA TYR A 201 4.06 -9.93 -7.96
C TYR A 201 3.29 -9.48 -6.72
N MET A 202 1.95 -9.53 -6.74
CA MET A 202 1.14 -9.23 -5.56
C MET A 202 1.41 -10.17 -4.39
N ASN A 203 1.66 -11.47 -4.67
CA ASN A 203 2.02 -12.42 -3.63
C ASN A 203 3.37 -12.09 -2.96
N LEU A 204 4.38 -11.62 -3.70
CA LEU A 204 5.63 -11.14 -3.10
C LEU A 204 5.38 -10.02 -2.07
N ILE A 205 4.46 -9.09 -2.37
CA ILE A 205 4.05 -8.03 -1.44
C ILE A 205 3.38 -8.64 -0.19
N PHE A 206 2.44 -9.56 -0.37
CA PHE A 206 1.75 -10.20 0.76
C PHE A 206 2.67 -11.07 1.61
N ASP A 207 3.62 -11.79 1.02
CA ASP A 207 4.61 -12.61 1.74
C ASP A 207 5.51 -11.72 2.62
N PHE A 208 5.89 -10.55 2.10
CA PHE A 208 6.55 -9.52 2.90
C PHE A 208 5.64 -9.04 4.06
N LEU A 209 4.39 -8.67 3.80
CA LEU A 209 3.47 -8.19 4.85
C LEU A 209 3.13 -9.27 5.90
N GLU A 210 3.11 -10.53 5.49
CA GLU A 210 2.89 -11.66 6.39
C GLU A 210 4.03 -11.79 7.39
N SER A 211 5.28 -11.68 6.91
CA SER A 211 6.48 -11.74 7.74
C SER A 211 6.71 -10.47 8.58
N PHE A 212 6.46 -9.29 8.00
CA PHE A 212 6.76 -7.97 8.59
C PHE A 212 6.20 -7.77 10.00
N GLY A 213 4.99 -8.24 10.26
CA GLY A 213 4.27 -8.03 11.51
C GLY A 213 4.01 -9.30 12.31
N LYS A 214 4.61 -10.44 11.94
CA LYS A 214 4.22 -11.78 12.41
C LYS A 214 4.18 -11.88 13.94
N ASP A 215 5.20 -11.39 14.64
CA ASP A 215 5.32 -11.54 16.09
C ASP A 215 4.38 -10.65 16.91
N ARG A 216 3.75 -9.67 16.26
CA ARG A 216 2.83 -8.71 16.89
C ARG A 216 1.40 -8.83 16.38
N ARG A 217 1.18 -9.60 15.32
CA ARG A 217 -0.14 -9.90 14.80
C ARG A 217 -0.84 -10.86 15.75
N THR A 218 -2.07 -10.53 16.13
CA THR A 218 -2.96 -11.44 16.87
C THR A 218 -4.23 -11.73 16.08
N SER A 219 -4.77 -12.94 16.24
CA SER A 219 -6.09 -13.34 15.73
C SER A 219 -7.21 -13.14 16.76
N LYS A 220 -6.87 -12.78 18.00
CA LYS A 220 -7.83 -12.57 19.10
C LYS A 220 -7.50 -11.29 19.86
N ILE A 221 -8.55 -10.55 20.24
CA ILE A 221 -8.44 -9.38 21.10
C ILE A 221 -8.62 -9.85 22.56
N ASP A 222 -7.49 -9.87 23.27
CA ASP A 222 -7.44 -10.11 24.72
C ASP A 222 -7.77 -8.85 25.51
N ASP A 223 -7.95 -9.00 26.82
CA ASP A 223 -8.07 -7.88 27.75
C ASP A 223 -6.79 -7.01 27.72
N GLY A 224 -6.98 -5.70 27.78
CA GLY A 224 -5.90 -4.72 27.72
C GLY A 224 -6.25 -3.41 28.40
N ASP A 225 -5.27 -2.52 28.53
CA ASP A 225 -5.49 -1.19 29.09
C ASP A 225 -6.12 -0.25 28.05
N VAL A 226 -5.67 -0.35 26.79
CA VAL A 226 -6.08 0.54 25.71
C VAL A 226 -6.38 -0.25 24.43
N LEU A 227 -7.58 -0.05 23.89
CA LEU A 227 -7.91 -0.39 22.51
C LEU A 227 -7.67 0.85 21.63
N LEU A 228 -6.64 0.81 20.78
CA LEU A 228 -6.31 1.87 19.85
C LEU A 228 -6.88 1.56 18.47
N ILE A 229 -7.65 2.48 17.91
CA ILE A 229 -8.32 2.32 16.62
C ILE A 229 -7.82 3.44 15.68
N PRO A 230 -6.79 3.17 14.87
CA PRO A 230 -6.42 4.07 13.79
C PRO A 230 -7.51 4.03 12.71
N SER A 231 -8.01 5.20 12.31
CA SER A 231 -9.09 5.35 11.34
C SER A 231 -8.66 6.25 10.19
N ILE A 232 -8.71 5.71 8.96
CA ILE A 232 -8.48 6.52 7.77
C ILE A 232 -9.78 7.24 7.41
N ILE A 233 -9.70 8.57 7.33
CA ILE A 233 -10.81 9.39 6.86
C ILE A 233 -10.80 9.40 5.32
N TRP A 234 -11.69 8.59 4.76
CA TRP A 234 -11.86 8.40 3.32
C TRP A 234 -12.63 9.57 2.68
N PRO A 235 -12.29 9.97 1.44
CA PRO A 235 -13.17 10.78 0.61
C PRO A 235 -14.53 10.09 0.40
N LYS A 236 -15.61 10.87 0.22
CA LYS A 236 -16.98 10.33 0.07
C LYS A 236 -17.12 9.33 -1.09
N ASN A 237 -16.42 9.54 -2.19
CA ASN A 237 -16.43 8.64 -3.36
C ASN A 237 -15.70 7.29 -3.11
N LYS A 238 -15.00 7.15 -1.98
CA LYS A 238 -14.33 5.92 -1.53
C LYS A 238 -15.03 5.26 -0.34
N VAL A 239 -16.19 5.76 0.05
CA VAL A 239 -17.05 5.09 1.03
C VAL A 239 -17.96 4.13 0.27
N PHE A 240 -17.79 2.83 0.54
CA PHE A 240 -18.56 1.78 -0.11
C PHE A 240 -19.66 1.30 0.84
N ASP A 241 -20.93 1.45 0.42
CA ASP A 241 -22.09 0.93 1.16
C ASP A 241 -22.41 -0.50 0.68
N CYS A 242 -21.49 -1.42 0.97
CA CYS A 242 -21.58 -2.83 0.59
C CYS A 242 -20.90 -3.71 1.65
N ASN A 243 -21.56 -4.82 1.99
CA ASN A 243 -20.99 -5.87 2.83
C ASN A 243 -20.60 -7.12 2.01
N ASN A 244 -20.46 -6.96 0.70
CA ASN A 244 -20.17 -8.04 -0.24
C ASN A 244 -18.65 -8.14 -0.49
N SER A 245 -18.26 -8.93 -1.50
CA SER A 245 -16.86 -9.05 -1.91
C SER A 245 -16.27 -7.70 -2.37
N ILE A 246 -14.95 -7.54 -2.25
CA ILE A 246 -14.21 -6.35 -2.73
C ILE A 246 -14.55 -6.04 -4.19
N GLN A 247 -14.56 -7.06 -5.05
CA GLN A 247 -14.88 -6.91 -6.46
C GLN A 247 -16.30 -6.36 -6.68
N GLU A 248 -17.29 -6.87 -5.95
CA GLU A 248 -18.68 -6.42 -6.09
C GLU A 248 -18.87 -4.99 -5.60
N CYS A 249 -18.23 -4.64 -4.50
CA CYS A 249 -18.15 -3.27 -4.00
C CYS A 249 -17.60 -2.31 -5.05
N TRP A 250 -16.52 -2.69 -5.73
CA TRP A 250 -15.94 -1.88 -6.81
C TRP A 250 -16.89 -1.75 -8.00
N ARG A 251 -17.47 -2.85 -8.51
CA ARG A 251 -18.41 -2.82 -9.65
C ARG A 251 -19.59 -1.86 -9.43
N ASN A 252 -20.08 -1.80 -8.19
CA ASN A 252 -21.22 -0.96 -7.83
C ASN A 252 -20.86 0.49 -7.52
N SER A 253 -19.56 0.79 -7.34
CA SER A 253 -19.06 2.11 -6.96
C SER A 253 -19.21 3.16 -8.06
N TYR A 254 -19.29 4.42 -7.63
CA TYR A 254 -19.21 5.58 -8.52
C TYR A 254 -17.90 5.58 -9.33
N LEU A 255 -16.77 5.26 -8.69
CA LEU A 255 -15.46 5.25 -9.32
C LEU A 255 -15.40 4.32 -10.53
N PHE A 256 -15.95 3.12 -10.41
CA PHE A 256 -15.98 2.16 -11.52
C PHE A 256 -16.90 2.63 -12.65
N LYS A 257 -18.12 3.06 -12.30
CA LYS A 257 -19.11 3.56 -13.27
C LYS A 257 -18.64 4.81 -14.02
N SER A 258 -17.80 5.63 -13.39
CA SER A 258 -17.20 6.82 -13.97
C SER A 258 -15.81 6.59 -14.57
N SER A 259 -15.37 5.34 -14.72
CA SER A 259 -14.05 4.97 -15.30
C SER A 259 -12.85 5.61 -14.58
N MET A 260 -12.99 5.93 -13.29
CA MET A 260 -11.92 6.46 -12.44
C MET A 260 -11.10 5.33 -11.83
N PHE A 261 -10.56 4.46 -12.70
CA PHE A 261 -9.97 3.19 -12.29
C PHE A 261 -8.76 3.35 -11.35
N HIS A 262 -7.94 4.38 -11.57
CA HIS A 262 -6.77 4.69 -10.74
C HIS A 262 -7.09 5.10 -9.29
N GLU A 263 -8.36 5.43 -8.97
CA GLU A 263 -8.76 5.78 -7.61
C GLU A 263 -9.32 4.61 -6.80
N ILE A 264 -9.59 3.47 -7.43
CA ILE A 264 -10.21 2.30 -6.80
C ILE A 264 -9.21 1.61 -5.88
N GLU A 265 -9.61 1.43 -4.62
CA GLU A 265 -8.78 0.86 -3.55
C GLU A 265 -9.58 -0.20 -2.78
N ALA A 266 -8.91 -1.26 -2.31
CA ALA A 266 -9.52 -2.34 -1.52
C ALA A 266 -9.62 -1.92 -0.04
N LEU A 267 -8.64 -1.14 0.44
CA LEU A 267 -8.54 -0.80 1.86
C LEU A 267 -9.80 -0.13 2.44
N PRO A 268 -10.51 0.79 1.76
CA PRO A 268 -11.75 1.37 2.28
C PRO A 268 -12.92 0.38 2.37
N VAL A 269 -12.89 -0.72 1.61
CA VAL A 269 -13.87 -1.81 1.73
C VAL A 269 -13.57 -2.66 2.96
N ILE A 270 -12.28 -2.86 3.28
CA ILE A 270 -11.82 -3.72 4.38
C ILE A 270 -11.85 -2.97 5.72
N LEU A 271 -11.25 -1.78 5.78
CA LEU A 271 -11.15 -0.92 6.96
C LEU A 271 -12.27 0.13 6.95
N ASN A 272 -13.50 -0.35 7.03
CA ASN A 272 -14.71 0.46 7.00
C ASN A 272 -15.33 0.65 8.40
N ASN A 273 -16.41 1.42 8.48
CA ASN A 273 -17.10 1.67 9.75
C ASN A 273 -17.76 0.41 10.34
N VAL A 274 -18.18 -0.55 9.50
CA VAL A 274 -18.78 -1.81 9.96
C VAL A 274 -17.75 -2.63 10.74
N LEU A 275 -16.50 -2.69 10.27
CA LEU A 275 -15.41 -3.32 11.01
C LEU A 275 -15.20 -2.64 12.37
N ILE A 276 -15.14 -1.30 12.41
CA ILE A 276 -14.95 -0.57 13.67
C ILE A 276 -16.11 -0.83 14.62
N ASP A 277 -17.36 -0.77 14.14
CA ASP A 277 -18.55 -1.07 14.92
C ASP A 277 -18.53 -2.49 15.50
N ASN A 278 -18.12 -3.47 14.69
CA ASN A 278 -17.96 -4.85 15.15
C ASN A 278 -16.88 -4.98 16.22
N ILE A 279 -15.75 -4.27 16.09
CA ILE A 279 -14.68 -4.30 17.09
C ILE A 279 -15.15 -3.66 18.40
N VAL A 280 -15.73 -2.47 18.34
CA VAL A 280 -16.18 -1.75 19.54
C VAL A 280 -17.29 -2.53 20.25
N ASN A 281 -18.33 -2.96 19.56
CA ASN A 281 -19.45 -3.68 20.18
C ASN A 281 -19.03 -4.98 20.87
N ASN A 282 -18.06 -5.70 20.29
CA ASN A 282 -17.64 -7.01 20.82
C ASN A 282 -16.57 -6.92 21.91
N TYR A 283 -15.75 -5.86 21.90
CA TYR A 283 -14.53 -5.82 22.72
C TYR A 283 -14.42 -4.62 23.65
N ALA A 284 -15.25 -3.57 23.51
CA ALA A 284 -15.13 -2.34 24.30
C ALA A 284 -14.96 -2.60 25.81
N ASN A 285 -15.81 -3.45 26.38
CA ASN A 285 -15.85 -3.74 27.81
C ASN A 285 -14.62 -4.50 28.34
N ARG A 286 -13.70 -4.95 27.47
CA ARG A 286 -12.44 -5.62 27.84
C ARG A 286 -11.28 -4.64 28.03
N PHE A 287 -11.52 -3.36 27.80
CA PHE A 287 -10.50 -2.32 27.88
C PHE A 287 -10.88 -1.26 28.91
N LYS A 288 -9.88 -0.61 29.50
CA LYS A 288 -10.13 0.55 30.37
C LYS A 288 -10.46 1.80 29.55
N LYS A 289 -9.87 1.90 28.35
CA LYS A 289 -10.03 3.03 27.44
C LYS A 289 -10.07 2.55 26.00
N ILE A 290 -10.85 3.26 25.20
CA ILE A 290 -10.83 3.14 23.74
C ILE A 290 -10.34 4.48 23.19
N ILE A 291 -9.40 4.44 22.27
CA ILE A 291 -8.84 5.65 21.65
C ILE A 291 -8.98 5.49 20.15
N ILE A 292 -9.59 6.47 19.49
CA ILE A 292 -9.58 6.56 18.03
C ILE A 292 -8.64 7.68 17.64
N ILE A 293 -7.81 7.43 16.63
CA ILE A 293 -6.95 8.43 16.01
C ILE A 293 -7.21 8.49 14.51
N GLY A 294 -7.26 9.69 13.96
CA GLY A 294 -7.44 9.96 12.54
C GLY A 294 -6.13 10.28 11.84
N ASN A 295 -6.02 9.91 10.56
CA ASN A 295 -4.93 10.39 9.68
C ASN A 295 -5.16 11.85 9.21
N LYS A 296 -6.34 12.39 9.51
CA LYS A 296 -6.79 13.76 9.27
C LYS A 296 -7.62 14.19 10.47
N LYS A 297 -8.00 15.48 10.50
CA LYS A 297 -8.88 16.01 11.55
C LYS A 297 -10.17 15.21 11.62
N MET A 298 -10.51 14.74 12.81
CA MET A 298 -11.72 13.97 13.05
C MET A 298 -12.93 14.90 13.17
N PRO A 299 -14.06 14.59 12.51
CA PRO A 299 -15.31 15.33 12.71
C PRO A 299 -15.82 15.14 14.13
N GLN A 300 -16.57 16.10 14.67
CA GLN A 300 -17.27 15.96 15.96
C GLN A 300 -18.27 14.79 15.89
N LEU A 301 -18.34 13.96 16.93
CA LEU A 301 -19.05 12.66 16.84
C LEU A 301 -20.57 12.82 16.71
N ASP A 302 -21.11 13.82 17.38
CA ASP A 302 -22.50 14.26 17.34
C ASP A 302 -22.91 14.78 15.94
N ARG A 303 -21.95 15.34 15.18
CA ARG A 303 -22.16 15.89 13.83
C ARG A 303 -21.69 14.99 12.70
N CYS A 304 -21.23 13.79 13.02
CA CYS A 304 -20.67 12.85 12.06
C CYS A 304 -21.71 11.76 11.74
N GLU A 305 -22.32 11.88 10.57
CA GLU A 305 -23.23 10.85 10.03
C GLU A 305 -22.46 9.59 9.63
N ASP A 306 -21.25 9.77 9.08
CA ASP A 306 -20.38 8.71 8.59
C ASP A 306 -19.41 8.16 9.65
N CYS A 307 -19.68 8.39 10.95
CA CYS A 307 -18.85 7.82 12.02
C CYS A 307 -19.41 6.47 12.50
N PRO A 308 -18.56 5.55 12.97
CA PRO A 308 -19.01 4.29 13.56
C PRO A 308 -20.06 4.55 14.66
N LYS A 309 -21.22 3.91 14.54
CA LYS A 309 -22.39 4.17 15.41
C LYS A 309 -22.13 3.71 16.84
N SER A 310 -21.38 2.62 17.01
CA SER A 310 -20.98 2.04 18.29
C SER A 310 -20.27 3.03 19.21
N LEU A 311 -19.60 4.04 18.66
CA LEU A 311 -18.88 5.03 19.46
C LEU A 311 -19.83 5.98 20.20
N LYS A 312 -21.06 6.16 19.69
CA LYS A 312 -22.06 7.04 20.30
C LYS A 312 -22.60 6.47 21.62
N SER A 313 -22.42 5.17 21.89
CA SER A 313 -22.80 4.56 23.16
C SER A 313 -21.70 4.61 24.22
N LEU A 314 -20.49 5.05 23.88
CA LEU A 314 -19.37 5.15 24.81
C LEU A 314 -19.29 6.55 25.42
N LYS A 315 -18.75 6.66 26.64
CA LYS A 315 -18.54 7.97 27.28
C LYS A 315 -17.27 8.62 26.75
N ILE A 316 -17.41 9.76 26.05
CA ILE A 316 -16.27 10.59 25.63
C ILE A 316 -15.67 11.29 26.85
N VAL A 317 -14.35 11.15 27.04
CA VAL A 317 -13.60 11.82 28.11
C VAL A 317 -12.61 12.87 27.60
N LYS A 318 -12.18 12.77 26.34
CA LYS A 318 -11.31 13.75 25.68
C LYS A 318 -11.64 13.79 24.19
N GLU A 319 -11.79 14.98 23.63
CA GLU A 319 -12.01 15.20 22.21
C GLU A 319 -11.00 16.23 21.70
N ASN A 320 -10.04 15.76 20.89
CA ASN A 320 -9.00 16.57 20.28
C ASN A 320 -9.25 16.70 18.76
N GLN A 321 -8.32 17.30 18.03
CA GLN A 321 -8.49 17.51 16.59
C GLN A 321 -8.30 16.22 15.79
N TYR A 322 -7.36 15.37 16.17
CA TYR A 322 -7.01 14.14 15.46
C TYR A 322 -7.31 12.88 16.26
N SER A 323 -7.86 13.01 17.46
CA SER A 323 -8.09 11.88 18.36
C SER A 323 -9.29 12.06 19.27
N LYS A 324 -9.85 10.93 19.71
CA LYS A 324 -10.93 10.87 20.69
C LYS A 324 -10.69 9.74 21.68
N VAL A 325 -10.90 10.02 22.97
CA VAL A 325 -10.72 9.05 24.06
C VAL A 325 -12.08 8.77 24.70
N PHE A 326 -12.37 7.49 24.84
CA PHE A 326 -13.62 6.98 25.40
C PHE A 326 -13.35 6.06 26.59
N MET A 327 -14.31 6.02 27.50
CA MET A 327 -14.44 4.97 28.50
C MET A 327 -15.65 4.09 28.14
N PRO A 328 -15.50 2.75 28.17
CA PRO A 328 -16.60 1.81 27.98
C PRO A 328 -17.75 1.97 28.98
#